data_AF-A0AAU9NE30-F1
#
_entry.id   AF-A0AAU9NE30-F1
#
_cell.length_a   1.000
_cell.length_b   1.000
_cell.length_c   1.000
_cell.angle_alpha   90.00
_cell.angle_beta   90.00
_cell.angle_gamma   90.00
#
_symmetry.space_group_name_H-M   'P 1'
#
loop_
_entity.id
_entity.type
_entity.pdbx_description
1 polymer ?
#
loop_
_entity_poly.entity_id
_entity_poly.type
_entity_poly.pdbx_seq_one_letter_code
_entity_poly.pdbx_strand_id
1 'polypeptide(L)'
;MKNPNSTLLRSEWSPIAIPHRTILEPQGQDLDYINIAHNHLLHSDWAKLDKLLTKSNSLRVKHILLKLQNDYVIYLKFFKWIELHNPSLLTVETNSIILDILTKNRKFCVS
;
A
#
# COMPACT_ATOMS: atom_id res chain seq x y z
N MET A 1 -52.47 -15.99 -3.31
CA MET A 1 -51.64 -16.52 -4.42
C MET A 1 -50.30 -15.80 -4.37
N LYS A 2 -49.20 -16.51 -4.06
CA LYS A 2 -47.84 -15.93 -3.99
C LYS A 2 -47.21 -15.94 -5.40
N ASN A 3 -46.73 -14.78 -5.85
CA ASN A 3 -46.02 -14.61 -7.12
C ASN A 3 -44.62 -15.24 -7.04
N PRO A 4 -44.26 -16.22 -7.90
CA PRO A 4 -43.00 -16.98 -7.79
C PRO A 4 -41.74 -16.26 -8.29
N ASN A 5 -41.82 -15.01 -8.77
CA ASN A 5 -40.69 -14.36 -9.46
C ASN A 5 -40.05 -13.20 -8.68
N SER A 6 -39.89 -13.33 -7.35
CA SER A 6 -39.23 -12.29 -6.52
C SER A 6 -37.76 -12.57 -6.21
N THR A 7 -37.12 -13.51 -6.90
CA THR A 7 -35.68 -13.75 -6.79
C THR A 7 -34.93 -12.78 -7.70
N LEU A 8 -35.02 -11.49 -7.37
CA LEU A 8 -34.04 -10.52 -7.85
C LEU A 8 -32.71 -10.95 -7.25
N LEU A 9 -31.87 -11.56 -8.08
CA LEU A 9 -30.48 -11.91 -7.83
C LEU A 9 -29.82 -10.70 -7.18
N ARG A 10 -29.70 -10.74 -5.85
CA ARG A 10 -28.75 -9.94 -5.11
C ARG A 10 -27.42 -10.34 -5.70
N SER A 11 -26.91 -9.53 -6.63
CA SER A 11 -25.55 -9.61 -7.12
C SER A 11 -24.69 -9.80 -5.88
N GLU A 12 -24.07 -10.96 -5.77
CA GLU A 12 -23.03 -11.21 -4.79
C GLU A 12 -21.89 -10.30 -5.22
N TRP A 13 -21.93 -9.06 -4.75
CA TRP A 13 -20.78 -8.17 -4.78
C TRP A 13 -19.71 -8.89 -3.97
N SER A 14 -18.93 -9.74 -4.63
CA SER A 14 -17.68 -10.22 -4.07
C SER A 14 -16.85 -8.97 -3.81
N PRO A 15 -16.58 -8.63 -2.54
CA PRO A 15 -15.75 -7.47 -2.26
C PRO A 15 -14.45 -7.71 -3.01
N ILE A 16 -14.07 -6.77 -3.90
CA ILE A 16 -12.77 -6.81 -4.57
C ILE A 16 -11.75 -7.12 -3.48
N ALA A 17 -11.02 -8.23 -3.64
CA ALA A 17 -10.09 -8.69 -2.63
C ALA A 17 -9.17 -7.52 -2.30
N ILE A 18 -9.27 -7.00 -1.08
CA ILE A 18 -8.41 -5.90 -0.64
C ILE A 18 -6.97 -6.41 -0.84
N PRO A 19 -6.11 -5.73 -1.62
CA PRO A 19 -4.79 -6.22 -2.03
C PRO A 19 -3.84 -6.59 -0.86
N HIS A 20 -4.29 -6.30 0.36
CA HIS A 20 -3.57 -6.41 1.60
C HIS A 20 -3.98 -7.57 2.50
N ARG A 21 -5.12 -8.21 2.24
CA ARG A 21 -5.71 -9.16 3.20
C ARG A 21 -4.91 -10.46 3.35
N THR A 22 -3.95 -10.71 2.47
CA THR A 22 -3.11 -11.92 2.40
C THR A 22 -1.62 -11.65 2.64
N ILE A 23 -1.24 -10.45 3.10
CA ILE A 23 0.17 -10.14 3.36
C ILE A 23 0.62 -10.85 4.65
N LEU A 24 1.77 -11.52 4.59
CA LEU A 24 2.43 -12.03 5.78
C LEU A 24 2.85 -10.87 6.69
N GLU A 25 2.42 -10.92 7.95
CA GLU A 25 2.83 -9.96 8.97
C GLU A 25 4.36 -9.97 9.14
N PRO A 26 5.02 -8.80 9.19
CA PRO A 26 6.46 -8.73 9.33
C PRO A 26 6.86 -9.11 10.76
N GLN A 27 7.93 -9.88 10.92
CA GLN A 27 8.42 -10.34 12.22
C GLN A 27 9.91 -10.07 12.39
N GLY A 28 10.34 -9.86 13.64
CA GLY A 28 11.75 -9.64 14.01
C GLY A 28 12.39 -8.51 13.21
N GLN A 29 13.47 -8.83 12.49
CA GLN A 29 14.26 -7.86 11.74
C GLN A 29 13.46 -7.09 10.68
N ASP A 30 12.45 -7.70 10.07
CA ASP A 30 11.60 -7.03 9.09
C ASP A 30 10.75 -5.95 9.76
N LEU A 31 10.18 -6.26 10.94
CA LEU A 31 9.39 -5.32 11.72
C LEU A 31 10.22 -4.14 12.22
N ASP A 32 11.43 -4.42 12.72
CA ASP A 32 12.37 -3.38 13.17
C ASP A 32 12.76 -2.47 12.01
N TYR A 33 13.06 -3.05 10.85
CA TYR A 33 13.36 -2.29 9.64
C TYR A 33 12.21 -1.37 9.25
N ILE A 34 10.98 -1.89 9.20
CA ILE A 34 9.78 -1.12 8.84
C ILE A 34 9.58 0.04 9.80
N ASN A 35 9.76 -0.18 11.11
CA ASN A 35 9.62 0.86 12.13
C ASN A 35 10.68 1.95 11.99
N ILE A 36 11.94 1.58 11.78
CA ILE A 36 13.05 2.52 11.59
C ILE A 36 12.83 3.35 10.32
N ALA A 37 12.50 2.69 9.20
CA ALA A 37 12.22 3.36 7.93
C ALA A 37 11.03 4.32 8.06
N HIS A 38 9.95 3.89 8.72
CA HIS A 38 8.79 4.73 8.98
C HIS A 38 9.15 5.98 9.80
N ASN A 39 9.95 5.84 10.86
CA ASN A 39 10.42 6.98 11.65
C ASN A 39 11.27 7.95 10.82
N HIS A 40 12.18 7.43 9.98
CA HIS A 40 12.95 8.29 9.06
C HIS A 40 12.06 9.03 8.06
N LEU A 41 11.00 8.38 7.56
CA LEU A 41 10.03 9.00 6.66
C LEU A 41 9.25 10.14 7.35
N LEU A 42 8.81 9.94 8.60
CA LEU A 42 8.15 10.99 9.38
C LEU A 42 9.05 12.22 9.61
N HIS A 43 10.36 11.99 9.77
CA HIS A 43 11.34 13.07 9.93
C HIS A 43 11.92 13.58 8.61
N SER A 44 11.47 13.07 7.45
CA SER A 44 12.02 13.41 6.12
C SER A 44 13.53 13.17 5.99
N ASP A 45 14.06 12.17 6.70
CA ASP A 45 15.48 11.77 6.72
C ASP A 45 15.84 10.87 5.52
N TRP A 46 15.74 11.40 4.30
CA TRP A 46 15.97 10.63 3.06
C TRP A 46 17.38 10.02 2.96
N ALA A 47 18.40 10.73 3.45
CA ALA A 47 19.78 10.24 3.45
C ALA A 47 19.99 8.97 4.31
N LYS A 48 19.16 8.76 5.34
CA LYS A 48 19.18 7.53 6.15
C LYS A 48 18.43 6.40 5.45
N LEU A 49 17.37 6.74 4.72
CA LEU A 49 16.62 5.78 3.90
C LEU A 49 17.46 5.23 2.74
N ASP A 50 18.30 6.05 2.09
CA ASP A 50 19.22 5.58 1.04
C ASP A 50 20.12 4.44 1.53
N LYS A 51 20.62 4.54 2.77
CA LYS A 51 21.44 3.48 3.37
C LYS A 51 20.65 2.20 3.61
N LEU A 52 19.38 2.36 4.02
CA LEU A 52 18.47 1.23 4.28
C LEU A 52 18.03 0.55 2.99
N LEU A 53 17.96 1.28 1.87
CA LEU A 53 17.47 0.77 0.59
C LEU A 53 18.21 -0.49 0.13
N THR A 54 19.51 -0.60 0.41
CA THR A 54 20.34 -1.77 0.09
C THR A 54 19.83 -3.07 0.72
N LYS A 55 19.12 -2.97 1.85
CA LYS A 55 18.51 -4.09 2.57
C LYS A 55 17.00 -4.13 2.38
N SER A 56 16.44 -3.30 1.52
CA SER A 56 15.00 -3.24 1.29
C SER A 56 14.55 -4.42 0.43
N ASN A 57 13.37 -4.95 0.73
CA ASN A 57 12.72 -5.98 -0.07
C ASN A 57 11.26 -5.57 -0.32
N SER A 58 10.60 -6.23 -1.26
CA SER A 58 9.23 -5.88 -1.64
C SER A 58 8.24 -5.98 -0.47
N LEU A 59 8.41 -6.97 0.42
CA LEU A 59 7.60 -7.12 1.64
C LEU A 59 7.73 -5.91 2.58
N ARG A 60 8.96 -5.47 2.85
CA ARG A 60 9.26 -4.31 3.72
C ARG A 60 8.68 -3.03 3.12
N VAL A 61 8.86 -2.81 1.81
CA VAL A 61 8.29 -1.66 1.10
C VAL A 61 6.76 -1.66 1.19
N LYS A 62 6.14 -2.82 0.96
CA LYS A 62 4.68 -3.00 1.05
C LYS A 62 4.15 -2.62 2.43
N HIS A 63 4.82 -3.08 3.49
CA HIS A 63 4.43 -2.78 4.87
C HIS A 63 4.70 -1.33 5.28
N ILE A 64 5.77 -0.71 4.79
CA ILE A 64 6.03 0.72 5.01
C ILE A 64 4.93 1.55 4.35
N LEU A 65 4.55 1.24 3.11
CA LEU A 65 3.45 1.90 2.40
C LEU A 65 2.12 1.74 3.14
N LEU A 66 1.82 0.53 3.63
CA LEU A 66 0.65 0.29 4.46
C LEU A 66 0.64 1.12 5.75
N LYS A 67 1.79 1.22 6.41
CA LYS A 67 1.91 2.01 7.64
C LYS A 67 1.71 3.51 7.40
N LEU A 68 2.10 3.99 6.22
CA LEU A 68 1.93 5.37 5.76
C LEU A 68 0.54 5.66 5.16
N GLN A 69 -0.39 4.70 5.08
CA GLN A 69 -1.69 4.89 4.41
C GLN A 69 -2.52 6.07 4.94
N ASN A 70 -2.27 6.50 6.19
CA ASN A 70 -2.94 7.64 6.82
C ASN A 70 -2.32 9.00 6.45
N ASP A 71 -1.05 9.04 6.01
CA ASP A 71 -0.37 10.24 5.53
C ASP A 71 -0.07 10.09 4.04
N TYR A 72 -1.04 10.49 3.22
CA TYR A 72 -0.95 10.33 1.77
C TYR A 72 0.19 11.12 1.13
N VAL A 73 0.67 12.21 1.77
CA VAL A 73 1.74 13.05 1.21
C VAL A 73 3.07 12.34 1.34
N ILE A 74 3.39 11.84 2.54
CA ILE A 74 4.61 11.08 2.79
C ILE A 74 4.58 9.76 2.02
N TYR A 75 3.42 9.10 1.99
CA TYR A 75 3.18 7.90 1.19
C TYR A 75 3.58 8.08 -0.28
N LEU A 76 3.06 9.14 -0.93
CA LEU A 76 3.33 9.38 -2.35
C LEU A 76 4.79 9.77 -2.60
N LYS A 77 5.40 10.55 -1.69
CA LYS A 77 6.84 10.88 -1.76
C LYS A 77 7.69 9.62 -1.67
N PHE A 78 7.36 8.73 -0.74
CA PHE A 78 8.08 7.46 -0.57
C PHE A 78 7.92 6.55 -1.78
N PHE A 79 6.70 6.43 -2.33
CA PHE A 79 6.47 5.65 -3.55
C PHE A 79 7.31 6.16 -4.72
N LYS A 80 7.27 7.47 -5.02
CA LYS A 80 8.08 8.06 -6.09
C LYS A 80 9.58 7.90 -5.86
N TRP A 81 10.02 7.96 -4.61
CA TRP A 81 11.40 7.72 -4.24
C TRP A 81 11.83 6.27 -4.52
N ILE A 82 11.01 5.27 -4.17
CA ILE A 82 11.29 3.86 -4.53
C ILE A 82 11.27 3.66 -6.05
N GLU A 83 10.32 4.28 -6.76
CA GLU A 83 10.24 4.22 -8.23
C GLU A 83 11.52 4.72 -8.89
N LEU A 84 12.10 5.82 -8.38
CA LEU A 84 13.33 6.40 -8.89
C LEU A 84 14.58 5.55 -8.56
N HIS A 85 14.66 5.00 -7.35
CA HIS A 85 15.88 4.36 -6.87
C HIS A 85 15.92 2.85 -7.12
N ASN A 86 14.78 2.14 -7.01
CA ASN A 86 14.70 0.71 -7.26
C ASN A 86 13.27 0.27 -7.63
N PRO A 87 12.86 0.45 -8.89
CA PRO A 87 11.51 0.12 -9.34
C PRO A 87 11.20 -1.38 -9.27
N SER A 88 12.21 -2.26 -9.20
CA SER A 88 12.00 -3.71 -9.08
C SER A 88 11.34 -4.14 -7.76
N LEU A 89 11.36 -3.27 -6.74
CA LEU A 89 10.68 -3.49 -5.46
C LEU A 89 9.17 -3.24 -5.56
N LEU A 90 8.72 -2.53 -6.58
CA LEU A 90 7.32 -2.19 -6.82
C LEU A 90 6.62 -3.33 -7.57
N THR A 91 5.79 -4.07 -6.84
CA THR A 91 4.99 -5.15 -7.41
C THR A 91 3.64 -4.64 -7.91
N VAL A 92 2.95 -5.46 -8.71
CA VAL A 92 1.55 -5.21 -9.11
C VAL A 92 0.68 -4.96 -7.89
N GLU A 93 0.89 -5.70 -6.81
CA GLU A 93 0.19 -5.47 -5.54
C GLU A 93 0.46 -4.07 -5.02
N THR A 94 1.72 -3.63 -4.97
CA THR A 94 2.10 -2.27 -4.53
C THR A 94 1.39 -1.19 -5.35
N ASN A 95 1.30 -1.37 -6.67
CA ASN A 95 0.58 -0.47 -7.55
C ASN A 95 -0.94 -0.46 -7.26
N SER A 96 -1.54 -1.61 -7.02
CA SER A 96 -2.96 -1.71 -6.63
C SER A 96 -3.25 -0.99 -5.30
N ILE A 97 -2.32 -1.04 -4.35
CA ILE A 97 -2.42 -0.34 -3.07
C ILE A 97 -2.43 1.18 -3.28
N ILE A 98 -1.54 1.68 -4.14
CA ILE A 98 -1.44 3.11 -4.43
C ILE A 98 -2.72 3.59 -5.07
N LEU A 99 -3.24 2.85 -6.05
CA LEU A 99 -4.51 3.16 -6.70
C LEU A 99 -5.66 3.20 -5.69
N ASP A 100 -5.75 2.23 -4.78
CA ASP A 100 -6.76 2.20 -3.73
C ASP A 100 -6.67 3.42 -2.80
N ILE A 101 -5.46 3.77 -2.34
CA ILE A 101 -5.23 4.93 -1.46
C ILE A 101 -5.52 6.25 -2.17
N LEU A 102 -5.10 6.42 -3.43
CA LEU A 102 -5.37 7.63 -4.22
C LEU A 102 -6.86 7.80 -4.51
N THR A 103 -7.57 6.70 -4.77
CA THR A 103 -9.02 6.69 -4.96
C THR A 103 -9.75 7.06 -3.68
N LYS A 104 -9.36 6.49 -2.53
CA LYS A 104 -9.92 6.81 -1.21
C LYS A 104 -9.71 8.27 -0.81
N ASN A 105 -8.54 8.82 -1.12
CA ASN A 105 -8.23 10.24 -0.85
C ASN A 105 -8.88 11.22 -1.86
N ARG A 106 -9.76 10.74 -2.75
CA ARG A 106 -10.46 11.54 -3.78
C ARG A 106 -9.51 12.38 -4.64
N LYS A 107 -8.29 11.90 -4.86
CA LYS A 107 -7.27 12.56 -5.72
C LYS A 107 -7.39 12.15 -7.18
N PHE A 108 -8.25 11.18 -7.52
CA PHE A 108 -8.72 10.99 -8.88
C PHE A 108 -9.76 12.06 -9.21
N CYS A 109 -9.29 13.20 -9.72
CA CYS A 109 -10.13 14.04 -10.55
C CYS A 109 -10.09 13.41 -11.95
N VAL A 110 -11.12 12.66 -12.31
CA VAL A 110 -11.41 12.38 -13.73
C VAL A 110 -11.68 13.76 -14.33
N SER A 111 -10.68 14.31 -15.01
CA SER A 111 -10.75 15.57 -15.75
C SER A 111 -10.65 15.23 -17.23
#